data_AF-A0A7C2BB52-F1
#
_entry.id   AF-A0A7C2BB52-F1
#
_cell.length_a   1.000
_cell.length_b   1.000
_cell.length_c   1.000
_cell.angle_alpha   90.00
_cell.angle_beta   90.00
_cell.angle_gamma   90.00
#
_symmetry.space_group_name_H-M   'P 1'
#
loop_
_entity.id
_entity.type
_entity.pdbx_description
1 polymer ?
#
loop_
_entity_poly.entity_id
_entity_poly.type
_entity_poly.pdbx_seq_one_letter_code
_entity_poly.pdbx_strand_id
1 'polypeptide(L)'
;MGAYVLVAPRLRLARLWAAEELALAADELEGVLLPYSRDLETPVRRFVRGVSGWEDLVAEVRGLGLPYADVWSWTEEPMLRRLRSLSFRGFRLGIECYGPPLADEARATEELLRLLLRTRVTGKVDVAAWAKLLGGQPPIRDGYATLSLRSVGGARVVEWRYPMPPSDSLSLENLSEESVKSYVNYIFDFLMKARNPDEAYLMWLNHNFPSAAEELGKLAKTLGVVG
;
A
#
# COMPACT_ATOMS: atom_id res chain seq x y z
N MET A 1 2.41 23.17 12.27
CA MET A 1 2.92 21.81 11.98
C MET A 1 2.71 21.59 10.50
N GLY A 2 3.73 21.16 9.76
CA GLY A 2 3.56 20.88 8.33
C GLY A 2 2.90 19.52 8.11
N ALA A 3 2.32 19.31 6.94
CA ALA A 3 1.88 17.99 6.54
C ALA A 3 3.06 17.05 6.24
N TYR A 4 2.87 15.76 6.48
CA TYR A 4 3.88 14.71 6.31
C TYR A 4 3.37 13.63 5.36
N VAL A 5 4.19 13.16 4.42
CA VAL A 5 3.78 12.12 3.45
C VAL A 5 4.79 10.98 3.48
N LEU A 6 4.30 9.79 3.82
CA LEU A 6 5.04 8.53 3.79
C LEU A 6 4.75 7.83 2.46
N VAL A 7 5.70 7.86 1.53
CA VAL A 7 5.57 7.22 0.22
C VAL A 7 6.09 5.79 0.32
N ALA A 8 5.17 4.82 0.31
CA ALA A 8 5.49 3.42 0.53
C ALA A 8 4.63 2.49 -0.35
N PRO A 9 5.22 1.53 -1.09
CA PRO A 9 4.46 0.55 -1.86
C PRO A 9 3.65 -0.39 -0.95
N ARG A 10 2.70 -1.12 -1.54
CA ARG A 10 1.83 -2.10 -0.85
C ARG A 10 2.59 -3.41 -0.59
N LEU A 11 3.66 -3.30 0.18
CA LEU A 11 4.52 -4.41 0.61
C LEU A 11 4.64 -4.40 2.13
N ARG A 12 4.70 -5.58 2.76
CA ARG A 12 4.85 -5.68 4.21
C ARG A 12 6.16 -5.03 4.68
N LEU A 13 7.26 -5.20 3.94
CA LEU A 13 8.55 -4.56 4.22
C LEU A 13 8.44 -3.03 4.21
N ALA A 14 7.73 -2.48 3.23
CA ALA A 14 7.53 -1.05 3.13
C ALA A 14 6.61 -0.53 4.23
N ARG A 15 5.60 -1.31 4.68
CA ARG A 15 4.76 -0.96 5.83
C ARG A 15 5.51 -1.01 7.14
N LEU A 16 6.43 -1.96 7.33
CA LEU A 16 7.35 -1.99 8.48
C LEU A 16 8.20 -0.70 8.53
N TRP A 17 8.84 -0.35 7.41
CA TRP A 17 9.62 0.87 7.33
C TRP A 17 8.78 2.13 7.58
N ALA A 18 7.66 2.29 6.89
CA ALA A 18 6.79 3.45 7.04
C ALA A 18 6.25 3.58 8.47
N ALA A 19 5.99 2.47 9.15
CA ALA A 19 5.56 2.44 10.54
C ALA A 19 6.65 2.96 11.50
N GLU A 20 7.92 2.66 11.24
CA GLU A 20 9.02 3.20 12.04
C GLU A 20 9.22 4.69 11.78
N GLU A 21 9.18 5.15 10.52
CA GLU A 21 9.24 6.59 10.20
C GLU A 21 8.10 7.37 10.84
N LEU A 22 6.87 6.83 10.81
CA LEU A 22 5.71 7.40 11.49
C LEU A 22 5.96 7.56 12.99
N ALA A 23 6.55 6.55 13.61
CA ALA A 23 6.79 6.55 15.04
C ALA A 23 7.87 7.53 15.47
N LEU A 24 8.87 7.79 14.63
CA LEU A 24 9.87 8.83 14.84
C LEU A 24 9.25 10.23 14.80
N ALA A 25 8.19 10.42 14.01
CA ALA A 25 7.48 11.68 13.87
C ALA A 25 6.26 11.81 14.79
N ALA A 26 5.92 10.79 15.59
CA ALA A 26 4.63 10.70 16.28
C ALA A 26 4.34 11.85 17.26
N ASP A 27 5.36 12.43 17.88
CA ASP A 27 5.23 13.57 18.80
C ASP A 27 4.81 14.88 18.09
N GLU A 28 5.02 14.97 16.77
CA GLU A 28 4.72 16.15 15.96
C GLU A 28 3.38 16.04 15.22
N LEU A 29 2.66 14.91 15.40
CA LEU A 29 1.49 14.54 14.61
C LEU A 29 0.21 14.55 15.45
N GLU A 30 -0.85 15.09 14.86
CA GLU A 30 -2.22 15.02 15.36
C GLU A 30 -2.94 13.77 14.85
N GLY A 31 -2.50 13.19 13.73
CA GLY A 31 -3.05 11.94 13.24
C GLY A 31 -2.45 11.41 11.94
N VAL A 32 -3.11 10.40 11.39
CA VAL A 32 -2.65 9.59 10.26
C VAL A 32 -3.79 9.36 9.26
N LEU A 33 -3.50 9.61 7.99
CA LEU A 33 -4.37 9.37 6.85
C LEU A 33 -3.92 8.08 6.14
N LEU A 34 -4.79 7.08 6.12
CA LEU A 34 -4.53 5.75 5.59
C LEU A 34 -5.23 5.55 4.23
N PRO A 35 -4.58 4.90 3.24
CA PRO A 35 -5.09 4.76 1.88
C PRO A 35 -6.18 3.67 1.76
N TYR A 36 -6.84 3.32 2.86
CA TYR A 36 -7.84 2.26 2.92
C TYR A 36 -9.21 2.80 2.59
N SER A 37 -10.13 1.92 2.19
CA SER A 37 -11.52 2.27 2.03
C SER A 37 -12.07 2.99 3.27
N ARG A 38 -12.88 4.03 3.06
CA ARG A 38 -13.61 4.73 4.14
C ARG A 38 -14.48 3.80 4.98
N ASP A 39 -14.94 2.69 4.41
CA ASP A 39 -15.73 1.68 5.14
C ASP A 39 -14.89 0.93 6.20
N LEU A 40 -13.56 0.95 6.10
CA LEU A 40 -12.63 0.33 7.04
C LEU A 40 -12.24 1.23 8.22
N GLU A 41 -12.62 2.52 8.20
CA GLU A 41 -12.19 3.48 9.22
C GLU A 41 -12.62 3.07 10.65
N THR A 42 -13.86 2.63 10.81
CA THR A 42 -14.39 2.22 12.12
C THR A 42 -13.72 0.94 12.65
N PRO A 43 -13.63 -0.16 11.87
CA PRO A 43 -12.86 -1.35 12.24
C PRO A 43 -11.42 -1.01 12.67
N VAL A 44 -10.72 -0.22 11.85
CA VAL A 44 -9.32 0.16 12.09
C VAL A 44 -9.18 0.99 13.36
N ARG A 45 -10.04 1.99 13.59
CA ARG A 45 -10.04 2.81 14.81
C ARG A 45 -10.23 1.98 16.07
N ARG A 46 -11.15 1.02 16.05
CA ARG A 46 -11.37 0.12 17.20
C ARG A 46 -10.14 -0.73 17.49
N PHE A 47 -9.51 -1.28 16.46
CA PHE A 47 -8.27 -2.04 16.62
C PHE A 47 -7.15 -1.19 17.21
N VAL A 48 -6.90 0.00 16.65
CA VAL A 48 -5.83 0.91 17.11
C VAL A 48 -6.05 1.35 18.55
N ARG A 49 -7.30 1.60 18.95
CA ARG A 49 -7.66 1.94 20.34
C ARG A 49 -7.67 0.76 21.31
N GLY A 50 -7.40 -0.46 20.82
CA GLY A 50 -7.37 -1.67 21.63
C GLY A 50 -8.73 -2.26 21.98
N VAL A 51 -9.81 -1.82 21.31
CA VAL A 51 -11.18 -2.33 21.52
C VAL A 51 -11.35 -3.74 20.91
N SER A 52 -10.62 -4.05 19.84
CA SER A 52 -10.67 -5.36 19.17
C SER A 52 -9.28 -5.98 18.97
N GLY A 53 -9.23 -7.30 18.84
CA GLY A 53 -8.03 -8.04 18.45
C GLY A 53 -7.71 -7.91 16.97
N TRP A 54 -6.53 -8.41 16.57
CA TRP A 54 -6.14 -8.48 15.15
C TRP A 54 -7.06 -9.42 14.37
N GLU A 55 -7.36 -10.59 14.94
CA GLU A 55 -8.24 -11.59 14.32
C GLU A 55 -9.65 -11.04 14.12
N ASP A 56 -10.19 -10.30 15.09
CA ASP A 56 -11.50 -9.64 14.98
C ASP A 56 -11.52 -8.61 13.85
N LEU A 57 -10.46 -7.80 13.74
CA LEU A 57 -10.33 -6.83 12.65
C LEU A 57 -10.34 -7.54 11.29
N VAL A 58 -9.52 -8.59 11.14
CA VAL A 58 -9.44 -9.35 9.88
C VAL A 58 -10.77 -10.00 9.55
N ALA A 59 -11.47 -10.59 10.54
CA ALA A 59 -12.78 -11.18 10.35
C ALA A 59 -13.82 -10.14 9.89
N GLU A 60 -13.79 -8.94 10.46
CA GLU A 60 -14.67 -7.85 10.06
C GLU A 60 -14.36 -7.33 8.66
N VAL A 61 -13.09 -7.14 8.31
CA VAL A 61 -12.69 -6.75 6.95
C VAL A 61 -13.13 -7.79 5.91
N ARG A 62 -13.03 -9.08 6.23
CA ARG A 62 -13.58 -10.15 5.38
C ARG A 62 -15.11 -10.07 5.27
N GLY A 63 -15.79 -9.83 6.39
CA GLY A 63 -17.26 -9.70 6.44
C GLY A 63 -17.80 -8.51 5.63
N LEU A 64 -17.00 -7.46 5.46
CA LEU A 64 -17.33 -6.30 4.62
C LEU A 64 -17.17 -6.57 3.12
N GLY A 65 -16.66 -7.75 2.73
CA GLY A 65 -16.57 -8.18 1.34
C GLY A 65 -15.33 -7.68 0.59
N LEU A 66 -14.24 -7.34 1.29
CA LEU A 66 -12.98 -6.98 0.65
C LEU A 66 -12.38 -8.24 -0.04
N PRO A 67 -12.29 -8.29 -1.39
CA PRO A 67 -11.94 -9.52 -2.10
C PRO A 67 -10.49 -9.96 -1.92
N TYR A 68 -9.64 -9.09 -1.37
CA TYR A 68 -8.22 -9.31 -1.13
C TYR A 68 -7.85 -9.16 0.36
N ALA A 69 -8.80 -9.45 1.26
CA ALA A 69 -8.64 -9.28 2.71
C ALA A 69 -7.39 -9.97 3.29
N ASP A 70 -7.04 -11.17 2.82
CA ASP A 70 -5.86 -11.88 3.32
C ASP A 70 -4.55 -11.16 2.93
N VAL A 71 -4.44 -10.74 1.67
CA VAL A 71 -3.28 -9.96 1.18
C VAL A 71 -3.22 -8.60 1.86
N TRP A 72 -4.36 -7.93 2.03
CA TRP A 72 -4.44 -6.67 2.78
C TRP A 72 -3.97 -6.85 4.22
N SER A 73 -4.44 -7.90 4.90
CA SER A 73 -4.05 -8.16 6.30
C SER A 73 -2.54 -8.43 6.41
N TRP A 74 -1.96 -9.20 5.49
CA TRP A 74 -0.52 -9.44 5.44
C TRP A 74 0.27 -8.14 5.28
N THR A 75 -0.12 -7.31 4.31
CA THR A 75 0.60 -6.08 3.97
C THR A 75 0.47 -5.04 5.08
N GLU A 76 -0.73 -4.81 5.59
CA GLU A 76 -1.05 -3.64 6.43
C GLU A 76 -0.88 -3.89 7.94
N GLU A 77 -0.74 -5.15 8.37
CA GLU A 77 -0.51 -5.51 9.78
C GLU A 77 0.58 -4.70 10.48
N PRO A 78 1.79 -4.50 9.91
CA PRO A 78 2.85 -3.79 10.60
C PRO A 78 2.47 -2.35 10.97
N MET A 79 1.85 -1.64 10.02
CA MET A 79 1.40 -0.26 10.20
C MET A 79 0.35 -0.17 11.30
N LEU A 80 -0.69 -1.02 11.22
CA LEU A 80 -1.77 -1.01 12.19
C LEU A 80 -1.30 -1.40 13.59
N ARG A 81 -0.44 -2.42 13.72
CA ARG A 81 0.14 -2.81 15.01
C ARG A 81 0.99 -1.69 15.61
N ARG A 82 1.74 -0.95 14.77
CA ARG A 82 2.53 0.17 15.25
C ARG A 82 1.65 1.32 15.74
N LEU A 83 0.59 1.66 15.02
CA LEU A 83 -0.40 2.65 15.46
C LEU A 83 -1.02 2.26 16.81
N ARG A 84 -1.39 1.00 16.98
CA ARG A 84 -1.89 0.48 18.27
C ARG A 84 -0.85 0.60 19.38
N SER A 85 0.41 0.24 19.11
CA SER A 85 1.51 0.39 20.06
C SER A 85 1.71 1.85 20.48
N LEU A 86 1.68 2.79 19.54
CA LEU A 86 1.73 4.23 19.83
C LEU A 86 0.54 4.67 20.68
N SER A 87 -0.67 4.20 20.38
CA SER A 87 -1.85 4.50 21.20
C SER A 87 -1.67 4.04 22.66
N PHE A 88 -1.14 2.84 22.88
CA PHE A 88 -0.83 2.35 24.23
C PHE A 88 0.30 3.11 24.94
N ARG A 89 1.22 3.72 24.19
CA ARG A 89 2.27 4.60 24.74
C ARG A 89 1.77 6.01 25.04
N GLY A 90 0.47 6.29 24.84
CA GLY A 90 -0.18 7.56 25.19
C GLY A 90 -0.35 8.53 24.03
N PHE A 91 0.11 8.19 22.82
CA PHE A 91 -0.08 9.03 21.64
C PHE A 91 -1.55 9.06 21.23
N ARG A 92 -2.09 10.25 20.98
CA ARG A 92 -3.50 10.47 20.59
C ARG A 92 -3.62 10.83 19.12
N LEU A 93 -3.13 9.93 18.26
CA LEU A 93 -3.22 10.10 16.80
C LEU A 93 -4.66 9.85 16.32
N GLY A 94 -5.25 10.83 15.64
CA GLY A 94 -6.46 10.64 14.85
C GLY A 94 -6.20 9.66 13.71
N ILE A 95 -7.11 8.71 13.47
CA ILE A 95 -6.96 7.73 12.38
C ILE A 95 -8.07 7.97 11.38
N GLU A 96 -7.74 8.25 10.13
CA GLU A 96 -8.72 8.50 9.07
C GLU A 96 -8.36 7.70 7.81
N CYS A 97 -9.38 7.14 7.15
CA CYS A 97 -9.21 6.42 5.90
C CYS A 97 -9.73 7.28 4.75
N TYR A 98 -8.95 7.42 3.67
CA TYR A 98 -9.30 8.31 2.56
C TYR A 98 -9.58 7.59 1.24
N GLY A 99 -9.43 6.27 1.21
CA GLY A 99 -9.71 5.46 0.03
C GLY A 99 -11.20 5.44 -0.36
N PRO A 100 -11.49 4.99 -1.58
CA PRO A 100 -12.86 4.90 -2.07
C PRO A 100 -13.68 3.88 -1.26
N PRO A 101 -15.02 4.00 -1.20
CA PRO A 101 -15.89 2.98 -0.63
C PRO A 101 -15.66 1.59 -1.27
N LEU A 102 -15.91 0.51 -0.54
CA LEU A 102 -15.65 -0.87 -0.98
C LEU A 102 -16.39 -1.22 -2.27
N ALA A 103 -17.60 -0.69 -2.46
CA ALA A 103 -18.37 -0.88 -3.69
C ALA A 103 -17.67 -0.26 -4.92
N ASP A 104 -17.01 0.87 -4.76
CA ASP A 104 -16.23 1.51 -5.82
C ASP A 104 -14.94 0.74 -6.08
N GLU A 105 -14.28 0.24 -5.03
CA GLU A 105 -13.10 -0.63 -5.16
C GLU A 105 -13.40 -1.92 -5.92
N ALA A 106 -14.54 -2.56 -5.63
CA ALA A 106 -14.96 -3.77 -6.32
C ALA A 106 -15.13 -3.54 -7.83
N ARG A 107 -15.79 -2.44 -8.21
CA ARG A 107 -15.94 -2.04 -9.62
C ARG A 107 -14.62 -1.74 -10.30
N ALA A 108 -13.74 -1.00 -9.63
CA ALA A 108 -12.41 -0.68 -10.15
C ALA A 108 -11.56 -1.96 -10.32
N THR A 109 -11.69 -2.92 -9.39
CA THR A 109 -11.00 -4.21 -9.45
C THR A 109 -11.48 -5.05 -10.64
N GLU A 110 -12.79 -5.10 -10.90
CA GLU A 110 -13.35 -5.81 -12.05
C GLU A 110 -12.80 -5.26 -13.38
N GLU A 111 -12.83 -3.93 -13.56
CA GLU A 111 -12.31 -3.31 -14.77
C GLU A 111 -10.80 -3.47 -14.90
N LEU A 112 -10.05 -3.39 -13.79
CA LEU A 112 -8.61 -3.66 -13.78
C LEU A 112 -8.31 -5.09 -14.24
N LEU A 113 -9.01 -6.10 -13.72
CA LEU A 113 -8.84 -7.49 -14.13
C LEU A 113 -9.15 -7.69 -15.62
N ARG A 114 -10.20 -7.04 -16.12
CA ARG A 114 -10.56 -7.06 -17.55
C ARG A 114 -9.42 -6.49 -18.42
N LEU A 115 -8.88 -5.33 -18.04
CA LEU A 115 -7.79 -4.70 -18.78
C LEU A 115 -6.49 -5.49 -18.69
N LEU A 116 -6.16 -6.06 -17.54
CA LEU A 116 -5.00 -6.92 -17.33
C LEU A 116 -5.04 -8.13 -18.27
N LEU A 117 -6.14 -8.89 -18.26
CA LEU A 117 -6.31 -10.08 -19.08
C LEU A 117 -6.29 -9.73 -20.58
N ARG A 118 -6.99 -8.67 -20.98
CA ARG A 118 -6.98 -8.21 -22.37
C ARG A 118 -5.59 -7.83 -22.84
N THR A 119 -4.84 -7.08 -22.02
CA THR A 119 -3.46 -6.68 -22.35
C THR A 119 -2.56 -7.90 -22.46
N ARG A 120 -2.66 -8.84 -21.52
CA ARG A 120 -1.86 -10.06 -21.51
C ARG A 120 -2.12 -10.96 -22.72
N VAL A 121 -3.38 -11.15 -23.10
CA VAL A 121 -3.76 -12.06 -24.19
C VAL A 121 -3.50 -11.42 -25.57
N THR A 122 -3.81 -10.13 -25.73
CA THR A 122 -3.78 -9.48 -27.04
C THR A 122 -2.51 -8.67 -27.32
N GLY A 123 -1.73 -8.35 -26.28
CA GLY A 123 -0.60 -7.42 -26.34
C GLY A 123 -0.98 -5.95 -26.58
N LYS A 124 -2.27 -5.64 -26.80
CA LYS A 124 -2.77 -4.28 -27.05
C LYS A 124 -3.09 -3.59 -25.74
N VAL A 125 -2.66 -2.34 -25.61
CA VAL A 125 -2.92 -1.48 -24.45
C VAL A 125 -3.95 -0.41 -24.79
N ASP A 126 -5.00 -0.31 -23.98
CA ASP A 126 -5.98 0.79 -24.06
C ASP A 126 -5.64 1.85 -23.01
N VAL A 127 -4.74 2.77 -23.36
CA VAL A 127 -4.23 3.80 -22.44
C VAL A 127 -5.37 4.65 -21.87
N ALA A 128 -6.40 4.95 -22.66
CA ALA A 128 -7.53 5.75 -22.21
C ALA A 128 -8.38 5.02 -21.16
N ALA A 129 -8.56 3.70 -21.29
CA ALA A 129 -9.23 2.89 -20.28
C ALA A 129 -8.40 2.81 -18.98
N TRP A 130 -7.07 2.63 -19.09
CA TRP A 130 -6.18 2.65 -17.93
C TRP A 130 -6.17 4.00 -17.20
N ALA A 131 -6.21 5.11 -17.93
CA ALA A 131 -6.29 6.45 -17.35
C ALA A 131 -7.53 6.64 -16.46
N LYS A 132 -8.66 5.99 -16.78
CA LYS A 132 -9.88 6.08 -15.97
C LYS A 132 -9.77 5.35 -14.62
N LEU A 133 -8.91 4.33 -14.53
CA LEU A 133 -8.64 3.61 -13.28
C LEU A 133 -7.61 4.33 -12.41
N LEU A 134 -6.71 5.09 -13.05
CA LEU A 134 -5.65 5.81 -12.37
C LEU A 134 -6.19 7.17 -11.94
N GLY A 135 -6.49 7.34 -10.66
CA GLY A 135 -7.03 8.59 -10.14
C GLY A 135 -6.87 8.72 -8.64
N GLY A 136 -7.14 9.92 -8.14
CA GLY A 136 -7.02 10.27 -6.72
C GLY A 136 -5.64 10.83 -6.39
N GLN A 137 -5.61 12.09 -5.96
CA GLN A 137 -4.46 12.60 -5.21
C GLN A 137 -4.68 12.27 -3.74
N PRO A 138 -3.65 11.78 -3.02
CA PRO A 138 -3.79 11.54 -1.60
C PRO A 138 -4.02 12.89 -0.89
N PRO A 139 -4.91 12.95 0.11
CA PRO A 139 -5.15 14.18 0.84
C PRO A 139 -3.92 14.59 1.63
N ILE A 140 -3.64 15.88 1.65
CA ILE A 140 -2.66 16.50 2.53
C ILE A 140 -3.43 17.26 3.61
N ARG A 141 -3.03 17.08 4.86
CA ARG A 141 -3.53 17.88 5.98
C ARG A 141 -2.39 18.19 6.94
N ASP A 142 -2.30 19.45 7.36
CA ASP A 142 -1.31 19.90 8.35
C ASP A 142 -1.48 19.14 9.66
N GLY A 143 -0.35 18.75 10.27
CA GLY A 143 -0.34 17.92 11.48
C GLY A 143 -0.67 16.45 11.24
N TYR A 144 -0.90 16.01 9.99
CA TYR A 144 -1.16 14.62 9.66
C TYR A 144 -0.04 13.99 8.84
N ALA A 145 0.17 12.70 9.09
CA ALA A 145 0.97 11.83 8.23
C ALA A 145 0.07 11.08 7.25
N THR A 146 0.26 11.27 5.96
CA THR A 146 -0.46 10.56 4.90
C THR A 146 0.39 9.41 4.37
N LEU A 147 -0.08 8.18 4.54
CA LEU A 147 0.51 7.01 3.89
C LEU A 147 0.00 6.93 2.45
N SER A 148 0.91 7.00 1.47
CA SER A 148 0.56 7.12 0.06
C SER A 148 1.48 6.27 -0.83
N LEU A 149 1.03 5.97 -2.05
CA LEU A 149 1.86 5.40 -3.11
C LEU A 149 2.67 6.47 -3.86
N ARG A 150 2.31 7.74 -3.72
CA ARG A 150 2.86 8.86 -4.49
C ARG A 150 3.24 10.01 -3.58
N SER A 151 4.31 10.70 -3.92
CA SER A 151 4.66 11.98 -3.33
C SER A 151 3.67 13.04 -3.76
N VAL A 152 3.46 14.04 -2.89
CA VAL A 152 2.64 15.20 -3.20
C VAL A 152 3.35 16.45 -2.69
N GLY A 153 3.35 17.49 -3.51
CA GLY A 153 3.98 18.77 -3.17
C GLY A 153 3.28 19.46 -1.99
N GLY A 154 4.05 20.24 -1.22
CA GLY A 154 3.52 20.99 -0.07
C GLY A 154 3.57 20.25 1.27
N ALA A 155 4.20 19.07 1.33
CA ALA A 155 4.41 18.29 2.55
C ALA A 155 5.88 17.87 2.69
N ARG A 156 6.29 17.53 3.92
CA ARG A 156 7.56 16.82 4.15
C ARG A 156 7.40 15.38 3.68
N VAL A 157 8.12 15.02 2.62
CA VAL A 157 8.03 13.69 2.01
C VAL A 157 9.15 12.80 2.54
N VAL A 158 8.80 11.57 2.93
CA VAL A 158 9.73 10.50 3.26
C VAL A 158 9.42 9.30 2.38
N GLU A 159 10.41 8.86 1.61
CA GLU A 159 10.23 7.92 0.51
C GLU A 159 10.91 6.57 0.76
N TRP A 160 10.24 5.52 0.31
CA TRP A 160 10.79 4.17 0.23
C TRP A 160 12.07 4.18 -0.62
N ARG A 161 13.14 3.58 -0.08
CA ARG A 161 14.50 3.70 -0.66
C ARG A 161 14.76 2.77 -1.85
N TYR A 162 13.87 1.82 -2.12
CA TYR A 162 14.04 0.86 -3.21
C TYR A 162 13.10 1.19 -4.38
N PRO A 163 13.39 0.73 -5.61
CA PRO A 163 12.53 0.98 -6.76
C PRO A 163 11.09 0.55 -6.51
N MET A 164 10.11 1.41 -6.78
CA MET A 164 8.69 1.08 -6.61
C MET A 164 8.31 -0.12 -7.51
N PRO A 165 7.52 -1.09 -7.01
CA PRO A 165 6.97 -2.16 -7.84
C PRO A 165 6.17 -1.56 -9.01
N PRO A 166 6.19 -2.16 -10.22
CA PRO A 166 5.41 -1.68 -11.35
C PRO A 166 3.91 -1.53 -11.05
N SER A 167 3.37 -2.36 -10.15
CA SER A 167 1.96 -2.29 -9.72
C SER A 167 1.62 -1.04 -8.91
N ASP A 168 2.62 -0.42 -8.28
CA ASP A 168 2.46 0.73 -7.38
C ASP A 168 3.09 2.01 -7.96
N SER A 169 3.97 1.89 -8.96
CA SER A 169 4.57 3.02 -9.66
C SER A 169 3.69 3.59 -10.76
N LEU A 170 2.69 2.85 -11.27
CA LEU A 170 1.84 3.31 -12.38
C LEU A 170 0.96 4.50 -11.94
N SER A 171 1.09 5.61 -12.66
CA SER A 171 0.39 6.87 -12.41
C SER A 171 -0.07 7.53 -13.70
N LEU A 172 -0.94 8.54 -13.60
CA LEU A 172 -1.33 9.34 -14.76
C LEU A 172 -0.14 10.09 -15.37
N GLU A 173 0.86 10.43 -14.57
CA GLU A 173 2.04 11.20 -14.99
C GLU A 173 3.02 10.37 -15.82
N ASN A 174 3.08 9.05 -15.57
CA ASN A 174 3.95 8.12 -16.30
C ASN A 174 3.17 7.10 -17.14
N LEU A 175 1.89 7.37 -17.41
CA LEU A 175 1.02 6.46 -18.14
C LEU A 175 1.44 6.37 -19.60
N SER A 176 1.88 5.18 -20.02
CA SER A 176 2.27 4.84 -21.38
C SER A 176 1.96 3.37 -21.66
N GLU A 177 2.03 2.96 -22.93
CA GLU A 177 1.91 1.52 -23.24
C GLU A 177 2.97 0.68 -22.54
N GLU A 178 4.18 1.21 -22.42
CA GLU A 178 5.30 0.52 -21.80
C GLU A 178 5.11 0.37 -20.29
N SER A 179 4.66 1.42 -19.59
CA SER A 179 4.40 1.33 -18.15
C SER A 179 3.22 0.42 -17.83
N VAL A 180 2.20 0.38 -18.68
CA VAL A 180 1.10 -0.60 -18.58
C VAL A 180 1.60 -2.02 -18.83
N LYS A 181 2.43 -2.24 -19.87
CA LYS A 181 3.02 -3.57 -20.13
C LYS A 181 3.90 -4.01 -18.96
N SER A 182 4.67 -3.11 -18.37
CA SER A 182 5.47 -3.36 -17.17
C SER A 182 4.59 -3.76 -15.98
N TYR A 183 3.50 -3.03 -15.72
CA TYR A 183 2.49 -3.40 -14.72
C TYR A 183 1.96 -4.82 -14.97
N VAL A 184 1.49 -5.10 -16.19
CA VAL A 184 0.88 -6.39 -16.56
C VAL A 184 1.88 -7.52 -16.39
N ASN A 185 3.10 -7.36 -16.91
CA ASN A 185 4.16 -8.37 -16.78
C ASN A 185 4.54 -8.58 -15.31
N TYR A 186 4.57 -7.53 -14.49
CA TYR A 186 4.80 -7.69 -13.06
C TYR A 186 3.76 -8.60 -12.39
N ILE A 187 2.47 -8.43 -12.72
CA ILE A 187 1.40 -9.29 -12.20
C ILE A 187 1.64 -10.76 -12.62
N PHE A 188 1.75 -11.02 -13.93
CA PHE A 188 1.76 -12.40 -14.46
C PHE A 188 3.10 -13.13 -14.27
N ASP A 189 4.21 -12.41 -14.36
CA ASP A 189 5.54 -13.03 -14.35
C ASP A 189 6.13 -13.16 -12.95
N PHE A 190 5.63 -12.36 -11.98
CA PHE A 190 6.13 -12.34 -10.60
C PHE A 190 5.02 -12.59 -9.57
N LEU A 191 3.99 -11.73 -9.47
CA LEU A 191 2.97 -11.85 -8.41
C LEU A 191 2.21 -13.17 -8.43
N MET A 192 1.82 -13.66 -9.61
CA MET A 192 1.12 -14.94 -9.73
C MET A 192 1.98 -16.17 -9.41
N LYS A 193 3.30 -16.01 -9.36
CA LYS A 193 4.25 -17.11 -9.10
C LYS A 193 4.79 -17.12 -7.67
N ALA A 194 4.54 -16.05 -6.92
CA ALA A 194 5.02 -15.87 -5.56
C ALA A 194 3.96 -16.27 -4.52
N ARG A 195 4.41 -16.60 -3.32
CA ARG A 195 3.52 -16.90 -2.17
C ARG A 195 2.88 -15.63 -1.59
N ASN A 196 3.56 -14.49 -1.71
CA ASN A 196 3.10 -13.21 -1.21
C ASN A 196 3.69 -12.02 -2.01
N PRO A 197 3.16 -10.79 -1.85
CA PRO A 197 3.64 -9.62 -2.59
C PRO A 197 5.12 -9.27 -2.37
N ASP A 198 5.64 -9.48 -1.16
CA ASP A 198 7.04 -9.21 -0.83
C ASP A 198 7.99 -10.16 -1.58
N GLU A 199 7.65 -11.44 -1.68
CA GLU A 199 8.40 -12.41 -2.48
C GLU A 199 8.37 -12.07 -3.98
N ALA A 200 7.20 -11.69 -4.51
CA ALA A 200 7.08 -11.24 -5.90
C ALA A 200 7.98 -10.03 -6.19
N TYR A 201 8.00 -9.08 -5.25
CA TYR A 201 8.83 -7.90 -5.35
C TYR A 201 10.32 -8.24 -5.31
N LEU A 202 10.75 -9.13 -4.43
CA LEU A 202 12.14 -9.59 -4.39
C LEU A 202 12.55 -10.35 -5.65
N MET A 203 11.66 -11.17 -6.23
CA MET A 203 11.90 -11.82 -7.52
C MET A 203 12.08 -10.78 -8.64
N TRP A 204 11.24 -9.74 -8.67
CA TRP A 204 11.33 -8.65 -9.64
C TRP A 204 12.59 -7.81 -9.45
N LEU A 205 12.94 -7.46 -8.20
CA LEU A 205 14.20 -6.78 -7.89
C LEU A 205 15.39 -7.64 -8.32
N ASN A 206 15.38 -8.94 -8.06
CA ASN A 206 16.51 -9.79 -8.45
C ASN A 206 16.70 -9.83 -9.97
N HIS A 207 15.61 -9.71 -10.74
CA HIS A 207 15.67 -9.66 -12.20
C HIS A 207 16.17 -8.30 -12.73
N ASN A 208 15.78 -7.19 -12.12
CA ASN A 208 16.01 -5.84 -12.66
C ASN A 208 17.06 -5.01 -11.92
N PHE A 209 17.24 -5.27 -10.61
CA PHE A 209 18.09 -4.53 -9.67
C PHE A 209 18.79 -5.50 -8.68
N PRO A 210 19.72 -6.37 -9.14
CA PRO A 210 20.26 -7.47 -8.32
C PRO A 210 20.87 -7.02 -6.99
N SER A 211 21.60 -5.90 -6.97
CA SER A 211 22.23 -5.38 -5.74
C SER A 211 21.19 -4.97 -4.69
N ALA A 212 20.10 -4.32 -5.13
CA ALA A 212 18.99 -3.95 -4.25
C ALA A 212 18.26 -5.18 -3.71
N ALA A 213 18.11 -6.22 -4.56
CA ALA A 213 17.50 -7.48 -4.16
C ALA A 213 18.31 -8.20 -3.09
N GLU A 214 19.64 -8.21 -3.19
CA GLU A 214 20.52 -8.84 -2.20
C GLU A 214 20.40 -8.15 -0.84
N GLU A 215 20.47 -6.82 -0.82
CA GLU A 215 20.37 -6.02 0.41
C GLU A 215 19.01 -6.21 1.09
N LEU A 216 17.92 -5.98 0.34
CA LEU A 216 16.57 -6.09 0.88
C LEU A 216 16.21 -7.54 1.23
N GLY A 217 16.71 -8.51 0.48
CA GLY A 217 16.50 -9.93 0.75
C GLY A 217 17.12 -10.38 2.09
N LYS A 218 18.30 -9.88 2.46
CA LYS A 218 18.90 -10.13 3.79
C LYS A 218 18.04 -9.56 4.91
N LEU A 219 17.56 -8.32 4.73
CA LEU A 219 16.66 -7.68 5.69
C LEU A 219 15.34 -8.45 5.82
N ALA A 220 14.74 -8.84 4.71
CA ALA A 220 13.45 -9.53 4.67
C ALA A 220 13.48 -10.89 5.37
N LYS A 221 14.59 -11.65 5.22
CA LYS A 221 14.83 -12.89 5.97
C LYS A 221 14.96 -12.65 7.47
N THR A 222 15.70 -11.61 7.85
CA THR A 222 15.92 -11.26 9.26
C THR A 222 14.60 -10.87 9.95
N LEU A 223 13.70 -10.22 9.21
CA LEU A 223 12.38 -9.81 9.69
C LEU A 223 11.30 -10.91 9.54
N GLY A 224 11.66 -12.10 9.04
CA GLY A 224 10.73 -13.21 8.82
C GLY A 224 9.62 -12.92 7.81
N VAL A 225 9.82 -11.95 6.91
CA VAL A 225 8.85 -11.60 5.86
C VAL A 225 8.91 -12.58 4.70
N VAL A 226 10.10 -13.12 4.43
CA VAL A 226 10.32 -14.17 3.43
C VAL A 226 11.16 -15.30 4.05
N GLY A 227 10.80 -16.53 3.71
CA GLY A 227 11.46 -17.76 4.16
C GLY A 227 11.90 -18.60 2.96
#